data_AF-A0A929C1U0-F1
#
_entry.id   AF-A0A929C1U0-F1
#
_cell.length_a   1.000
_cell.length_b   1.000
_cell.length_c   1.000
_cell.angle_alpha   90.00
_cell.angle_beta   90.00
_cell.angle_gamma   90.00
#
_symmetry.space_group_name_H-M   'P 1'
#
loop_
_entity.id
_entity.type
_entity.pdbx_description
1 polymer ?
#
loop_
_entity_poly.entity_id
_entity_poly.type
_entity_poly.pdbx_seq_one_letter_code
_entity_poly.pdbx_strand_id
1 'polypeptide(L)' 'MAGERDKALEAAVTEIKKRYGDGAVMRLGEAHHLEVEAIPT' A
#
# COMPACT_ATOMS: atom_id res chain seq x y z
N MET A 1 -8.67 17.18 14.15
CA MET A 1 -8.84 16.92 12.71
C MET A 1 -7.73 16.03 12.10
N ALA A 2 -6.98 15.24 12.89
CA ALA A 2 -6.01 14.28 12.33
C ALA A 2 -6.69 12.96 11.91
N GLY A 3 -7.67 12.46 12.68
CA GLY A 3 -8.26 11.14 12.47
C GLY A 3 -9.26 10.99 11.30
N GLU A 4 -9.84 12.06 10.77
CA GLU A 4 -10.74 11.95 9.60
C GLU A 4 -9.96 11.85 8.28
N ARG A 5 -8.85 12.60 8.18
CA ARG A 5 -7.96 12.56 7.03
C ARG A 5 -7.32 11.18 6.88
N ASP A 6 -6.96 10.54 7.98
CA ASP A 6 -6.36 9.21 7.97
C ASP A 6 -7.36 8.14 7.53
N LYS A 7 -8.62 8.21 7.98
CA LYS A 7 -9.69 7.31 7.50
C LYS A 7 -9.96 7.46 6.00
N ALA A 8 -10.01 8.70 5.50
CA ALA A 8 -10.21 8.96 4.08
C ALA A 8 -9.03 8.44 3.24
N LEU A 9 -7.81 8.57 3.76
CA LEU A 9 -6.59 8.04 3.14
C LEU A 9 -6.63 6.51 3.09
N GLU A 10 -6.98 5.84 4.18
CA GLU A 10 -7.10 4.37 4.23
C GLU A 10 -8.17 3.85 3.27
N ALA A 11 -9.33 4.52 3.19
CA ALA A 11 -10.38 4.17 2.24
C ALA A 11 -9.90 4.27 0.78
N ALA A 12 -9.23 5.36 0.42
CA ALA A 12 -8.69 5.57 -0.92
C ALA A 12 -7.61 4.53 -1.27
N VAL A 13 -6.69 4.25 -0.34
CA VAL A 13 -5.66 3.22 -0.52
C VAL A 13 -6.29 1.84 -0.74
N THR A 14 -7.36 1.52 0.01
CA THR A 14 -8.09 0.26 -0.12
C THR A 14 -8.78 0.14 -1.48
N GLU A 15 -9.39 1.23 -1.97
CA GLU A 15 -10.02 1.26 -3.29
C GLU A 15 -8.99 1.01 -4.41
N ILE A 16 -7.82 1.64 -4.32
CA ILE A 16 -6.73 1.47 -5.30
C ILE A 16 -6.25 0.02 -5.29
N LYS A 17 -6.00 -0.57 -4.12
CA LYS A 17 -5.59 -1.99 -4.01
C LYS A 17 -6.65 -2.93 -4.61
N LYS A 18 -7.93 -2.69 -4.34
CA LYS A 18 -9.02 -3.52 -4.88
C LYS A 18 -9.11 -3.46 -6.42
N ARG A 19 -8.82 -2.30 -7.01
CA ARG A 19 -8.96 -2.08 -8.47
C ARG A 19 -7.74 -2.51 -9.26
N TYR A 20 -6.55 -2.35 -8.69
CA TYR A 20 -5.27 -2.49 -9.42
C TYR A 20 -4.37 -3.59 -8.87
N GLY A 21 -4.77 -4.25 -7.78
CA GLY A 21 -4.01 -5.32 -7.13
C GLY A 21 -3.10 -4.83 -6.01
N ASP A 22 -2.52 -5.78 -5.28
CA ASP A 22 -1.55 -5.49 -4.23
C ASP A 22 -0.26 -4.90 -4.81
N GLY A 23 0.31 -3.92 -4.10
CA GLY A 23 1.49 -3.18 -4.57
C GLY A 23 1.21 -1.98 -5.48
N ALA A 24 -0.04 -1.74 -5.89
CA ALA A 24 -0.42 -0.59 -6.72
C ALA A 24 -0.18 0.78 -6.05
N VAL A 25 -0.21 0.84 -4.72
CA VAL A 25 0.18 2.01 -3.93
C VAL A 25 0.85 1.54 -2.63
N MET A 26 2.02 2.10 -2.32
CA MET A 26 2.83 1.73 -1.16
C MET A 26 3.48 2.97 -0.55
N ARG A 27 3.74 2.94 0.76
CA ARG A 27 4.55 3.98 1.41
C ARG A 27 6.03 3.61 1.28
N LEU A 28 6.84 4.52 0.76
CA LEU A 28 8.27 4.33 0.52
C LEU A 28 9.12 4.09 1.80
N GLY A 29 8.54 4.26 2.99
CA GLY A 29 9.20 4.03 4.28
C GLY A 29 8.56 2.94 5.14
N GLU A 30 7.49 2.28 4.66
CA GLU A 30 6.99 1.08 5.33
C GLU A 30 7.86 -0.10 4.85
N ALA A 31 8.63 -0.68 5.77
CA ALA A 31 9.45 -1.85 5.49
C ALA A 31 8.55 -3.09 5.33
N HIS A 32 8.03 -3.27 4.11
CA HIS A 32 7.34 -4.50 3.73
C HIS A 32 8.36 -5.45 3.12
N HIS A 33 8.69 -6.52 3.85
CA HIS A 33 9.37 -7.66 3.24
C HIS A 33 8.34 -8.37 2.35
N LEU A 34 8.26 -7.95 1.09
CA LEU A 34 7.46 -8.66 0.12
C LEU A 34 8.06 -10.06 -0.02
N GLU A 35 7.27 -11.09 0.30
CA GLU A 35 7.62 -12.50 0.06
C GLU A 35 7.55 -12.78 -1.44
N VAL A 36 8.47 -12.18 -2.20
CA VAL A 36 8.65 -12.43 -3.62
C VAL A 36 9.93 -13.22 -3.81
N GLU A 37 9.86 -14.30 -4.58
CA GLU A 37 11.05 -15.01 -5.02
C GLU A 37 11.87 -14.10 -5.92
N ALA A 38 13.08 -13.76 -5.48
CA ALA A 38 14.02 -12.97 -6.25
C ALA A 38 15.07 -13.87 -6.90
N ILE A 39 15.27 -13.71 -8.21
CA ILE A 39 16.43 -14.30 -8.89
C ILE A 39 17.59 -13.30 -8.76
N PRO A 40 18.75 -13.71 -8.24
CA PRO A 40 19.93 -12.86 -8.17
C PRO A 40 20.35 -12.34 -9.55
N THR A 41 20.83 -11.10 -9.62
CA THR A 41 21.29 -10.44 -10.86
C THR A 41 22.64 -10.94 -11.33
#